data_AF-A0A661X628-F1
#
_entry.id   AF-A0A661X628-F1
#
_cell.length_a   1.000
_cell.length_b   1.000
_cell.length_c   1.000
_cell.angle_alpha   90.00
_cell.angle_beta   90.00
_cell.angle_gamma   90.00
#
_symmetry.space_group_name_H-M   'P 1'
#
loop_
_entity.id
_entity.type
_entity.pdbx_description
1 polymer ?
#
loop_
_entity_poly.entity_id
_entity_poly.type
_entity_poly.pdbx_seq_one_letter_code
_entity_poly.pdbx_strand_id
1 'polypeptide(L)'
;MGNFLYLPTIKELIMIAVGLSLVFISVKKKYEPLLLLPIGIGILLVNLPFSPLRETGSIFDILFRYGIKNELFPLLIFISIGAMIDFKPLIEKPWM
;
A
#
# COMPACT_ATOMS: atom_id res chain seq x y z
N MET A 1 -14.13 -31.93 -5.80
CA MET A 1 -15.21 -31.08 -5.24
C MET A 1 -14.78 -30.70 -3.82
N GLY A 2 -13.90 -29.70 -3.71
CA GLY A 2 -13.22 -29.37 -2.45
C GLY A 2 -13.99 -28.32 -1.66
N ASN A 3 -14.23 -28.61 -0.39
CA ASN A 3 -14.91 -27.81 0.64
C ASN A 3 -15.22 -26.34 0.29
N PHE A 4 -16.51 -26.05 0.13
CA PHE A 4 -17.13 -24.73 -0.07
C PHE A 4 -16.91 -23.73 1.09
N LEU A 5 -16.17 -24.13 2.13
CA LEU A 5 -15.85 -23.33 3.32
C LEU A 5 -14.33 -23.30 3.53
N TYR A 6 -13.61 -22.58 2.68
CA TYR A 6 -12.24 -22.15 3.00
C TYR A 6 -12.37 -20.99 4.00
N LEU A 7 -12.37 -21.32 5.28
CA LEU A 7 -12.31 -20.33 6.35
C LEU A 7 -10.97 -19.57 6.26
N PRO A 8 -10.97 -18.26 6.50
CA PRO A 8 -9.74 -17.50 6.52
C PRO A 8 -8.78 -18.09 7.55
N THR A 9 -7.53 -18.28 7.16
CA THR A 9 -6.50 -18.76 8.06
C THR A 9 -6.28 -17.74 9.18
N ILE A 10 -5.73 -18.18 10.32
CA ILE A 10 -5.38 -17.28 11.44
C ILE A 10 -4.48 -16.13 10.95
N LYS A 11 -3.60 -16.40 9.99
CA LYS A 11 -2.72 -15.39 9.38
C LYS A 11 -3.52 -14.33 8.61
N GLU A 12 -4.51 -14.73 7.81
CA GLU A 12 -5.37 -13.81 7.06
C GLU A 12 -6.21 -12.95 8.00
N LEU A 13 -6.76 -13.53 9.07
CA LEU A 13 -7.51 -12.79 10.08
C LEU A 13 -6.65 -11.72 10.77
N ILE A 14 -5.40 -12.05 11.10
CA ILE A 14 -4.45 -11.08 11.65
C ILE A 14 -4.18 -9.96 10.63
N MET A 15 -3.92 -10.30 9.38
CA MET A 15 -3.66 -9.30 8.33
C MET A 15 -4.88 -8.40 8.06
N ILE A 16 -6.09 -8.95 8.12
CA ILE A 16 -7.33 -8.16 8.02
C ILE A 16 -7.43 -7.17 9.18
N ALA A 17 -7.14 -7.61 10.42
CA ALA A 17 -7.12 -6.73 11.57
C ALA A 17 -6.08 -5.59 11.42
N VAL A 18 -4.90 -5.91 10.89
CA VAL A 18 -3.87 -4.91 10.54
C VAL A 18 -4.39 -3.94 9.49
N GLY A 19 -4.96 -4.42 8.38
CA GLY A 19 -5.55 -3.57 7.34
C GLY A 19 -6.62 -2.62 7.88
N LEU A 20 -7.53 -3.11 8.72
CA LEU A 20 -8.56 -2.30 9.38
C LEU A 20 -7.95 -1.25 10.30
N SER A 21 -6.91 -1.59 11.07
CA SER A 21 -6.23 -0.64 11.94
C SER A 21 -5.55 0.49 11.15
N LEU A 22 -4.94 0.19 10.00
CA LEU A 22 -4.31 1.18 9.13
C LEU A 22 -5.36 2.11 8.51
N VAL A 23 -6.48 1.57 8.03
CA VAL A 23 -7.62 2.37 7.53
C VAL A 23 -8.19 3.25 8.64
N PHE A 24 -8.33 2.73 9.85
CA PHE A 24 -8.82 3.49 10.98
C PHE A 24 -7.90 4.66 11.33
N ILE A 25 -6.58 4.44 11.38
CA ILE A 25 -5.59 5.48 11.68
C ILE A 25 -5.54 6.52 10.55
N SER A 26 -5.62 6.11 9.28
CA SER A 26 -5.59 7.03 8.14
C SER A 26 -6.83 7.92 8.07
N VAL A 27 -8.02 7.41 8.39
CA VAL A 27 -9.27 8.17 8.34
C VAL A 27 -9.49 8.99 9.62
N LYS A 28 -9.43 8.35 10.79
CA LYS A 28 -9.77 9.02 12.06
C LYS A 28 -8.67 9.96 12.50
N LYS A 29 -7.42 9.50 12.41
CA LYS A 29 -6.27 10.22 12.94
C LYS A 29 -5.48 10.97 11.86
N LYS A 30 -5.85 10.83 10.58
CA LYS A 30 -5.23 11.53 9.43
C LYS A 30 -3.72 11.38 9.34
N TYR A 31 -3.16 10.27 9.82
CA TYR A 31 -1.76 9.94 9.55
C TYR A 31 -1.65 9.53 8.09
N GLU A 32 -0.77 10.19 7.35
CA GLU A 32 -0.43 9.91 5.93
C GLU A 32 -1.58 9.33 5.11
N PRO A 33 -2.72 10.03 5.00
CA PRO A 33 -3.95 9.44 4.47
C PRO A 33 -3.80 8.99 3.02
N LEU A 34 -2.94 9.68 2.25
CA LEU A 34 -2.65 9.37 0.86
C LEU A 34 -1.90 8.03 0.69
N LEU A 35 -1.12 7.61 1.69
CA LEU A 35 -0.33 6.37 1.63
C LEU A 35 -1.00 5.25 2.42
N LEU A 36 -1.37 5.50 3.67
CA LEU A 36 -1.88 4.47 4.59
C LEU A 36 -3.26 3.95 4.20
N LEU A 37 -4.12 4.79 3.59
CA LEU A 37 -5.45 4.34 3.16
C LEU A 37 -5.35 3.34 1.99
N PRO A 38 -4.66 3.62 0.87
CA PRO A 38 -4.43 2.61 -0.18
C PRO A 38 -3.76 1.33 0.32
N ILE A 39 -2.76 1.45 1.21
CA ILE A 39 -2.06 0.28 1.79
C ILE A 39 -3.04 -0.59 2.61
N GLY A 40 -3.81 0.03 3.51
CA GLY A 40 -4.79 -0.66 4.33
C GLY A 40 -5.85 -1.38 3.50
N ILE A 41 -6.38 -0.71 2.48
CA ILE A 41 -7.35 -1.32 1.54
C ILE A 41 -6.72 -2.48 0.76
N GLY A 42 -5.48 -2.33 0.26
CA GLY A 42 -4.77 -3.40 -0.45
C GLY A 42 -4.58 -4.65 0.42
N ILE A 43 -4.24 -4.47 1.70
CA ILE A 43 -4.12 -5.57 2.66
C ILE A 43 -5.47 -6.28 2.85
N LEU A 44 -6.56 -5.53 3.02
CA LEU A 44 -7.90 -6.11 3.16
C LEU A 44 -8.27 -6.93 1.92
N LEU A 45 -8.10 -6.35 0.73
CA LEU A 45 -8.48 -6.97 -0.54
C LEU A 45 -7.72 -8.26 -0.83
N VAL A 46 -6.42 -8.36 -0.50
CA VAL A 46 -5.61 -9.57 -0.73
C VAL A 46 -5.90 -10.69 0.27
N ASN A 47 -6.27 -10.33 1.50
CA ASN A 47 -6.47 -11.31 2.59
C ASN A 47 -7.91 -11.81 2.71
N LEU A 48 -8.84 -11.35 1.87
CA LEU A 48 -10.18 -11.92 1.77
C LEU A 48 -10.13 -13.37 1.26
N PRO A 49 -11.02 -14.26 1.77
CA PRO A 49 -11.10 -15.64 1.27
C PRO A 49 -11.45 -15.62 -0.21
N PHE A 50 -10.77 -16.46 -1.00
CA PHE A 50 -10.91 -16.54 -2.46
C PHE A 50 -10.62 -15.24 -3.22
N SER A 51 -9.78 -14.35 -2.66
CA SER A 51 -9.41 -13.13 -3.37
C SER A 51 -8.63 -13.45 -4.65
N PRO A 52 -9.14 -13.07 -5.85
CA PRO A 52 -8.42 -13.25 -7.11
C PRO A 52 -7.17 -12.37 -7.19
N LEU A 53 -7.01 -11.42 -6.26
CA LEU A 53 -5.89 -10.50 -6.18
C LEU A 53 -4.64 -11.11 -5.53
N ARG A 54 -4.76 -12.33 -4.98
CA ARG A 54 -3.65 -13.05 -4.37
C ARG A 54 -2.92 -13.98 -5.34
N GLU A 55 -3.55 -14.30 -6.46
CA GLU A 55 -3.02 -15.26 -7.42
C GLU A 55 -1.87 -14.65 -8.25
N THR A 56 -0.97 -15.51 -8.71
CA THR A 56 0.08 -15.15 -9.66
C THR A 56 -0.55 -14.70 -10.97
N GLY A 57 -0.13 -13.56 -11.50
CA GLY A 57 -0.74 -12.94 -12.68
C GLY A 57 -1.99 -12.09 -12.40
N SER A 58 -2.40 -11.98 -11.13
CA SER A 58 -3.41 -11.00 -10.74
C SER A 58 -2.93 -9.56 -10.98
N ILE A 59 -3.87 -8.61 -11.03
CA ILE A 59 -3.54 -7.19 -11.19
C ILE A 59 -2.56 -6.70 -10.12
N PHE A 60 -2.64 -7.20 -8.88
CA PHE A 60 -1.70 -6.81 -7.82
C PHE A 60 -0.32 -7.44 -8.00
N ASP A 61 -0.22 -8.68 -8.47
CA ASP A 61 1.07 -9.31 -8.82
C ASP A 61 1.74 -8.58 -10.00
N ILE A 62 0.97 -8.16 -11.01
CA ILE A 62 1.48 -7.36 -12.14
C ILE A 62 2.00 -6.00 -11.66
N LEU A 63 1.19 -5.26 -10.90
CA LEU A 63 1.61 -3.97 -10.35
C LEU A 63 2.83 -4.09 -9.43
N PHE A 64 2.90 -5.16 -8.64
CA PHE A 64 4.07 -5.43 -7.80
C PHE A 64 5.31 -5.73 -8.64
N ARG A 65 5.23 -6.62 -9.63
CA ARG A 65 6.38 -7.04 -10.44
C ARG A 65 6.95 -5.92 -11.31
N TYR A 66 6.08 -5.17 -11.99
CA TYR A 66 6.52 -4.13 -12.92
C TYR A 66 6.68 -2.77 -12.25
N GLY A 67 5.90 -2.48 -11.20
CA GLY A 67 5.92 -1.20 -10.51
C GLY A 67 6.85 -1.17 -9.30
N ILE A 68 6.72 -2.12 -8.37
CA ILE A 68 7.41 -2.05 -7.07
C ILE A 68 8.75 -2.79 -7.09
N LYS A 69 8.79 -4.02 -7.62
CA LYS A 69 9.96 -4.90 -7.60
C LYS A 69 11.14 -4.33 -8.41
N ASN A 70 10.86 -3.62 -9.49
CA ASN A 70 11.87 -2.92 -10.30
C ASN A 70 11.99 -1.43 -9.91
N GLU A 71 11.45 -1.04 -8.75
CA GLU A 71 11.54 0.32 -8.19
C GLU A 71 10.96 1.45 -9.05
N LEU A 72 10.21 1.13 -10.11
CA LEU A 72 9.58 2.11 -11.01
C LEU A 72 8.64 3.06 -10.25
N PHE A 73 7.75 2.53 -9.39
CA PHE A 73 6.83 3.35 -8.59
C PHE A 73 7.56 4.18 -7.53
N PRO A 74 8.46 3.62 -6.69
CA PRO A 74 9.31 4.41 -5.80
C PRO A 74 10.06 5.54 -6.51
N LEU A 75 10.65 5.28 -7.68
CA LEU A 75 11.37 6.28 -8.46
C LEU A 75 10.45 7.43 -8.93
N LEU A 76 9.28 7.08 -9.48
CA LEU A 76 8.28 8.07 -9.92
C LEU A 76 7.73 8.91 -8.74
N ILE A 77 7.53 8.28 -7.57
CA ILE A 77 7.15 8.98 -6.35
C ILE A 77 8.25 9.96 -5.94
N PHE A 78 9.52 9.54 -5.97
CA PHE A 78 10.64 10.40 -5.61
C PHE A 78 10.80 11.60 -6.56
N ILE A 79 10.64 11.39 -7.87
CA ILE A 79 10.62 12.48 -8.86
C ILE A 79 9.47 13.45 -8.57
N SER A 80 8.28 12.93 -8.27
CA SER A 80 7.11 13.75 -7.96
C SER A 80 7.31 14.57 -6.68
N ILE A 81 7.85 13.97 -5.63
CA ILE A 81 8.21 14.67 -4.39
C ILE A 81 9.26 15.74 -4.68
N GLY A 82 10.30 15.42 -5.44
CA GLY A 82 11.34 16.38 -5.84
C GLY A 82 10.78 17.59 -6.60
N ALA A 83 9.78 17.38 -7.45
CA ALA A 83 9.09 18.46 -8.16
C ALA A 83 8.20 19.33 -7.25
N MET A 84 7.76 18.81 -6.10
CA MET A 84 6.96 19.54 -5.11
C MET A 84 7.80 20.27 -4.05
N ILE A 85 9.11 20.02 -3.99
CA ILE A 85 10.02 20.68 -3.05
C ILE A 85 10.30 22.11 -3.51
N ASP A 86 10.09 23.07 -2.60
CA ASP A 86 10.57 24.44 -2.78
C ASP A 86 12.03 24.54 -2.31
N PHE A 87 12.95 24.76 -3.25
CA PHE A 87 14.38 24.94 -2.97
C PHE A 87 14.75 26.35 -2.54
N LYS A 88 13.85 27.34 -2.64
CA LYS A 88 14.15 28.73 -2.33
C LYS A 88 14.68 28.94 -0.90
N PRO A 89 14.08 28.37 0.16
CA PRO A 89 14.62 28.50 1.52
C PRO A 89 16.01 27.88 1.69
N LEU A 90 16.31 26.80 0.95
CA LEU A 90 17.61 26.12 0.98
C LEU A 90 18.71 26.97 0.33
N ILE A 91 18.38 27.63 -0.79
CA ILE A 91 19.33 28.49 -1.52
C ILE A 91 19.59 29.79 -0.76
N GLU A 92 18.58 30.34 -0.07
CA GLU A 92 18.71 31.57 0.72
C GLU A 92 19.59 31.41 1.97
N LYS A 93 19.63 30.21 2.58
CA LYS A 93 20.53 29.87 3.70
C LYS A 93 21.08 28.44 3.54
N PRO A 94 22.18 28.26 2.79
CA PRO A 94 22.73 26.94 2.50
C PRO A 94 23.38 26.21 3.69
N TRP A 95 23.46 26.85 4.86
CA TRP A 95 24.04 26.30 6.09
C TRP A 95 23.01 26.03 7.20
N MET A 96 21.71 26.12 6.91
CA MET A 96 20.66 25.58 7.80
C MET A 96 20.70 24.05 7.82
#